data_AF-A0A843DPX1-F1
#
_entry.id   AF-A0A843DPX1-F1
#
_cell.length_a   1.000
_cell.length_b   1.000
_cell.length_c   1.000
_cell.angle_alpha   90.00
_cell.angle_beta   90.00
_cell.angle_gamma   90.00
#
_symmetry.space_group_name_H-M   'P 1'
#
loop_
_entity.id
_entity.type
_entity.pdbx_description
1 polymer ?
#
loop_
_entity_poly.entity_id
_entity_poly.type
_entity_poly.pdbx_seq_one_letter_code
_entity_poly.pdbx_strand_id
1 'polypeptide(L)'
;EVRIQLDGMYYNTDSEEDNDEIAASVNRRGLENLQAKILTDREGILKLHNKGFIIDDETVLISSSNWHYNSPTNNREAGLLLDSEEAAEYYTRVFSYDWDGVVLDNPASAAVGFDIRYLFAGIIIVGLVGLYVWRRRH
;
A
#
# COMPACT_ATOMS: atom_id res chain seq x y z
N GLU A 1 7.39 18.49 -3.56
CA GLU A 1 6.76 17.75 -4.68
C GLU A 1 5.64 16.88 -4.12
N VAL A 2 4.56 16.64 -4.85
CA VAL A 2 3.45 15.77 -4.42
C VAL A 2 3.21 14.71 -5.49
N ARG A 3 3.30 13.44 -5.08
CA ARG A 3 3.08 12.28 -5.94
C ARG A 3 1.94 11.44 -5.37
N ILE A 4 1.01 11.02 -6.21
CA ILE A 4 -0.18 10.26 -5.81
C ILE A 4 -0.24 8.95 -6.60
N GLN A 5 -0.19 7.82 -5.91
CA GLN A 5 -0.41 6.50 -6.51
C GLN A 5 -1.83 6.04 -6.25
N LEU A 6 -2.50 5.58 -7.31
CA LEU A 6 -3.84 5.02 -7.23
C LEU A 6 -3.86 3.61 -7.82
N ASP A 7 -4.75 2.79 -7.29
CA ASP A 7 -4.94 1.41 -7.75
C ASP A 7 -5.58 1.37 -9.13
N GLY A 8 -4.99 0.57 -10.03
CA GLY A 8 -5.43 0.39 -11.41
C GLY A 8 -6.16 -0.91 -11.68
N MET A 9 -6.73 -1.56 -10.66
CA MET A 9 -7.60 -2.71 -10.92
C MET A 9 -8.84 -2.28 -11.70
N TYR A 10 -9.31 -3.15 -12.59
CA TYR A 10 -10.44 -2.88 -13.48
C TYR A 10 -11.67 -2.32 -12.73
N TYR A 11 -12.05 -2.88 -11.58
CA TYR A 11 -13.20 -2.41 -10.80
C TYR A 11 -13.00 -1.06 -10.09
N ASN A 12 -11.80 -0.47 -10.18
CA ASN A 12 -11.48 0.87 -9.70
C ASN A 12 -11.14 1.82 -10.89
N THR A 13 -11.38 1.40 -12.13
CA THR A 13 -11.09 2.15 -13.37
C THR A 13 -12.09 1.90 -14.52
N ASP A 14 -13.13 1.08 -14.32
CA ASP A 14 -14.08 0.66 -15.36
C ASP A 14 -15.40 1.46 -15.31
N SER A 15 -15.58 2.32 -14.29
CA SER A 15 -16.76 3.17 -14.09
C SER A 15 -16.41 4.66 -14.23
N GLU A 16 -17.44 5.51 -14.32
CA GLU A 16 -17.26 6.95 -14.16
C GLU A 16 -16.92 7.29 -12.70
N GLU A 17 -16.08 8.32 -12.50
CA GLU A 17 -15.64 8.84 -11.19
C GLU A 17 -14.69 7.91 -10.40
N ASP A 18 -13.96 7.06 -11.12
CA ASP A 18 -13.01 6.11 -10.58
C ASP A 18 -11.59 6.72 -10.51
N ASN A 19 -10.61 5.87 -10.15
CA ASN A 19 -9.25 6.33 -9.88
C ASN A 19 -8.58 6.99 -11.09
N ASP A 20 -8.85 6.52 -12.31
CA ASP A 20 -8.27 7.04 -13.54
C ASP A 20 -8.83 8.42 -13.90
N GLU A 21 -10.11 8.70 -13.67
CA GLU A 21 -10.61 10.07 -13.80
C GLU A 21 -10.00 11.02 -12.77
N ILE A 22 -9.78 10.54 -11.53
CA ILE A 22 -9.11 11.32 -10.49
C ILE A 22 -7.67 11.62 -10.90
N ALA A 23 -6.91 10.61 -11.34
CA ALA A 23 -5.53 10.79 -11.80
C ALA A 23 -5.47 11.77 -12.97
N ALA A 24 -6.36 11.60 -13.95
CA ALA A 24 -6.46 12.50 -15.10
C ALA A 24 -6.85 13.92 -14.66
N SER A 25 -7.76 14.07 -13.70
CA SER A 25 -8.17 15.37 -13.15
C SER A 25 -7.04 16.08 -12.42
N VAL A 26 -6.26 15.35 -11.62
CA VAL A 26 -5.06 15.88 -10.95
C VAL A 26 -4.05 16.37 -11.99
N ASN A 27 -3.71 15.52 -12.96
CA ASN A 27 -2.70 15.84 -13.96
C ASN A 27 -3.15 16.98 -14.90
N ARG A 28 -4.44 17.09 -15.22
CA ARG A 28 -5.01 18.19 -16.01
C ARG A 28 -4.81 19.57 -15.38
N ARG A 29 -4.56 19.65 -14.07
CA ARG A 29 -4.27 20.94 -13.41
C ARG A 29 -2.94 21.55 -13.85
N GLY A 30 -2.04 20.76 -14.45
CA GLY A 30 -0.78 21.26 -15.01
C GLY A 30 0.17 21.87 -13.96
N LEU A 31 0.05 21.46 -12.71
CA LEU A 31 0.93 21.91 -11.63
C LEU A 31 2.23 21.11 -11.66
N GLU A 32 3.37 21.77 -11.89
CA GLU A 32 4.67 21.10 -12.07
C GLU A 32 5.05 20.19 -10.89
N ASN A 33 4.64 20.55 -9.67
CA ASN A 33 4.96 19.82 -8.44
C ASN A 33 3.86 18.85 -7.99
N LEU A 34 2.89 18.50 -8.84
CA LEU A 34 1.80 17.59 -8.51
C LEU A 34 1.57 16.59 -9.65
N GLN A 35 1.70 15.31 -9.34
CA GLN A 35 1.49 14.23 -10.29
C GLN A 35 0.69 13.09 -9.67
N ALA A 36 -0.17 12.45 -10.47
CA ALA A 36 -0.89 11.25 -10.11
C ALA A 36 -0.64 10.13 -11.15
N LYS A 37 -0.46 8.90 -10.68
CA LYS A 37 -0.22 7.71 -11.50
C LYS A 37 -1.17 6.59 -11.10
N ILE A 38 -1.72 5.91 -12.11
CA ILE A 38 -2.42 4.62 -11.93
C ILE A 38 -1.37 3.51 -11.98
N LEU A 39 -1.36 2.66 -10.95
CA LEU A 39 -0.50 1.48 -10.90
C LEU A 39 -1.27 0.26 -11.38
N THR A 40 -0.74 -0.40 -12.41
CA THR A 40 -1.34 -1.58 -13.05
C THR A 40 -0.43 -2.79 -12.95
N ASP A 41 -0.85 -3.91 -13.52
CA ASP A 41 -0.03 -5.13 -13.64
C ASP A 41 1.29 -4.89 -14.38
N ARG A 42 1.36 -3.88 -15.24
CA ARG A 42 2.58 -3.47 -15.97
C ARG A 42 3.70 -3.03 -15.04
N GLU A 43 3.35 -2.44 -13.90
CA GLU A 43 4.28 -2.04 -12.85
C GLU A 43 4.62 -3.21 -11.90
N GLY A 44 4.15 -4.43 -12.18
CA GLY A 44 4.32 -5.60 -11.32
C GLY A 44 3.39 -5.60 -10.10
N ILE A 45 2.46 -4.65 -10.03
CA ILE A 45 1.55 -4.47 -8.91
C ILE A 45 0.17 -4.90 -9.34
N LEU A 46 -0.23 -6.10 -8.91
CA LEU A 46 -1.58 -6.60 -9.18
C LEU A 46 -2.66 -5.80 -8.45
N LYS A 47 -2.37 -5.25 -7.27
CA LYS A 47 -3.31 -4.45 -6.49
C LYS A 47 -2.58 -3.58 -5.48
N LEU A 48 -2.78 -2.27 -5.57
CA LEU A 48 -2.38 -1.31 -4.55
C LEU A 48 -3.45 -1.26 -3.45
N HIS A 49 -3.14 -1.85 -2.29
CA HIS A 49 -4.08 -1.88 -1.16
C HIS A 49 -3.59 -1.12 0.08
N ASN A 50 -2.48 -0.40 -0.01
CA ASN A 50 -2.07 0.56 1.02
C ASN A 50 -3.00 1.79 0.98
N LYS A 51 -3.28 2.39 2.14
CA LYS A 51 -3.90 3.71 2.26
C LYS A 51 -3.12 4.52 3.28
N GLY A 52 -2.32 5.43 2.78
CA GLY A 52 -1.35 6.15 3.58
C GLY A 52 -0.73 7.29 2.81
N PHE A 53 0.09 8.05 3.50
CA PHE A 53 0.92 9.08 2.90
C PHE A 53 2.22 9.21 3.68
N ILE A 54 3.22 9.79 3.03
CA ILE A 54 4.52 10.10 3.61
C ILE A 54 4.71 11.60 3.47
N ILE A 55 5.24 12.24 4.50
CA ILE A 55 5.57 13.67 4.51
C ILE A 55 7.06 13.80 4.75
N ASP A 56 7.75 14.43 3.80
CA ASP A 56 9.13 14.90 3.89
C ASP A 56 10.16 13.87 4.41
N ASP A 57 9.93 12.57 4.17
CA ASP A 57 10.75 11.46 4.70
C ASP A 57 10.88 11.41 6.23
N GLU A 58 9.97 12.07 6.96
CA GLU A 58 9.96 12.15 8.43
C GLU A 58 8.72 11.49 9.05
N THR A 59 7.56 11.65 8.42
CA THR A 59 6.27 11.19 8.96
C THR A 59 5.56 10.27 7.99
N VAL A 60 4.98 9.18 8.49
CA VAL A 60 4.15 8.27 7.69
C VAL A 60 2.81 7.99 8.36
N LEU A 61 1.74 8.06 7.56
CA LEU A 61 0.42 7.53 7.92
C LEU A 61 0.22 6.18 7.24
N ILE A 62 -0.20 5.18 8.00
CA ILE A 62 -0.70 3.89 7.49
C ILE A 62 -2.10 3.69 8.04
N SER A 63 -3.07 3.36 7.19
CA SER A 63 -4.46 3.23 7.62
C SER A 63 -5.22 2.11 6.91
N SER A 64 -6.31 1.66 7.52
CA SER A 64 -7.32 0.83 6.87
C SER A 64 -8.28 1.63 5.98
N SER A 65 -8.36 2.94 6.20
CA SER A 65 -9.33 3.85 5.57
C SER A 65 -9.09 4.02 4.08
N ASN A 66 -10.08 3.71 3.26
CA ASN A 66 -10.12 4.25 1.89
C ASN A 66 -10.37 5.76 1.94
N TRP A 67 -9.86 6.48 0.95
CA TRP A 67 -9.97 7.94 0.88
C TRP A 67 -11.19 8.38 0.06
N HIS A 68 -12.33 7.76 0.35
CA HIS A 68 -13.63 8.17 -0.16
C HIS A 68 -14.56 8.44 1.02
N TYR A 69 -15.61 9.24 0.83
CA TYR A 69 -16.49 9.71 1.91
C TYR A 69 -17.01 8.59 2.84
N ASN A 70 -17.41 7.45 2.27
CA ASN A 70 -18.02 6.37 3.04
C ASN A 70 -17.11 5.74 4.12
N SER A 71 -15.79 5.66 3.89
CA SER A 71 -14.86 5.00 4.82
C SER A 71 -14.78 5.72 6.18
N PRO A 72 -14.43 7.02 6.26
CA PRO A 72 -14.35 7.71 7.54
C PRO A 72 -15.71 7.93 8.21
N THR A 73 -16.84 7.90 7.47
CA THR A 73 -18.16 8.18 8.06
C THR A 73 -18.89 6.95 8.55
N ASN A 74 -18.77 5.82 7.85
CA ASN A 74 -19.63 4.66 8.06
C ASN A 74 -18.86 3.40 8.47
N ASN A 75 -17.56 3.34 8.22
CA ASN A 75 -16.76 2.18 8.60
C ASN A 75 -16.07 2.39 9.95
N ARG A 76 -15.76 1.28 10.62
CA ARG A 76 -14.80 1.29 11.71
C ARG A 76 -13.40 1.17 11.12
N GLU A 77 -12.68 2.28 11.10
CA GLU A 77 -11.33 2.36 10.57
C GLU A 77 -10.30 2.53 11.69
N ALA A 78 -9.04 2.19 11.39
CA ALA A 78 -7.90 2.45 12.25
C ALA A 78 -6.71 2.93 11.42
N GLY A 79 -5.83 3.72 12.04
CA GLY A 79 -4.59 4.17 11.43
C GLY A 79 -3.52 4.46 12.46
N LEU A 80 -2.27 4.44 12.00
CA LEU A 80 -1.08 4.79 12.76
C LEU A 80 -0.40 5.95 12.06
N LEU A 81 -0.24 7.06 12.78
CA LEU A 81 0.62 8.16 12.39
C LEU A 81 1.94 8.01 13.14
N LEU A 82 3.03 7.86 12.40
CA LEU A 82 4.36 7.63 12.94
C LEU A 82 5.24 8.83 12.57
N ASP A 83 5.73 9.52 13.58
CA ASP A 83 6.81 10.51 13.46
C ASP A 83 8.14 9.76 13.65
N SER A 84 8.72 9.31 12.54
CA SER A 84 9.85 8.39 12.51
C SER A 84 10.49 8.37 11.12
N GLU A 85 11.68 8.97 11.02
CA GLU A 85 12.51 8.97 9.80
C GLU A 85 12.78 7.53 9.28
N GLU A 86 13.08 6.57 10.17
CA GLU A 86 13.33 5.17 9.77
C GLU A 86 12.10 4.53 9.09
N ALA A 87 10.91 4.75 9.66
CA ALA A 87 9.68 4.25 9.08
C ALA A 87 9.37 4.96 7.76
N ALA A 88 9.49 6.28 7.72
CA ALA A 88 9.25 7.08 6.53
C ALA A 88 10.21 6.71 5.39
N GLU A 89 11.51 6.53 5.66
CA GLU A 89 12.50 6.08 4.67
C GLU A 89 12.13 4.73 4.05
N TYR A 90 11.69 3.76 4.88
CA TYR A 90 11.22 2.47 4.35
C TYR A 90 10.05 2.65 3.39
N TYR A 91 9.02 3.40 3.78
CA TYR A 91 7.84 3.62 2.94
C TYR A 91 8.17 4.47 1.70
N THR A 92 9.09 5.43 1.78
CA THR A 92 9.56 6.22 0.63
C THR A 92 10.26 5.33 -0.39
N ARG A 93 11.09 4.38 0.05
CA ARG A 93 11.71 3.41 -0.87
C ARG A 93 10.67 2.55 -1.57
N VAL A 94 9.67 2.04 -0.85
CA VAL A 94 8.56 1.26 -1.44
C VAL A 94 7.75 2.12 -2.43
N PHE A 95 7.37 3.33 -2.03
CA PHE A 95 6.62 4.25 -2.90
C PHE A 95 7.40 4.57 -4.18
N SER A 96 8.69 4.91 -4.06
CA SER A 96 9.53 5.27 -5.20
C SER A 96 9.76 4.07 -6.14
N TYR A 97 9.91 2.86 -5.57
CA TYR A 97 9.96 1.63 -6.33
C TYR A 97 8.72 1.45 -7.22
N ASP A 98 7.53 1.54 -6.61
CA ASP A 98 6.25 1.44 -7.30
C ASP A 98 6.06 2.58 -8.34
N TRP A 99 6.57 3.78 -8.03
CA TRP A 99 6.44 4.98 -8.85
C TRP A 99 7.26 4.89 -10.13
N ASP A 100 8.55 4.58 -10.00
CA ASP A 100 9.51 4.57 -11.09
C ASP A 100 9.43 3.27 -11.92
N GLY A 101 8.76 2.23 -11.40
CA GLY A 101 8.63 0.93 -12.08
C GLY A 101 9.97 0.21 -12.24
N VAL A 102 10.97 0.58 -11.44
CA VAL A 102 12.30 -0.04 -11.49
C VAL A 102 12.21 -1.37 -10.77
N VAL A 103 12.46 -2.46 -11.49
CA VAL A 103 12.65 -3.82 -10.92
C VAL A 103 13.98 -3.86 -10.15
N LEU A 104 14.09 -3.10 -9.06
CA LEU A 104 15.01 -3.45 -7.98
C LEU A 104 14.45 -4.66 -7.21
N ASP A 105 15.30 -5.38 -6.49
CA ASP A 105 14.84 -6.46 -5.63
C ASP A 105 13.75 -5.92 -4.69
N ASN A 106 12.61 -6.64 -4.59
CA ASN A 106 11.49 -6.23 -3.75
C ASN A 106 12.05 -5.80 -2.37
N PRO A 107 11.85 -4.54 -1.95
CA PRO A 107 12.55 -3.97 -0.80
C PRO A 107 12.25 -4.73 0.50
N ALA A 108 11.08 -5.35 0.60
CA ALA A 108 10.73 -6.21 1.73
C ALA A 108 11.52 -7.54 1.75
N SER A 109 11.86 -8.09 0.58
CA SER A 109 12.73 -9.29 0.49
C SER A 109 14.21 -8.97 0.52
N ALA A 110 14.63 -7.82 -0.02
CA ALA A 110 16.02 -7.38 -0.01
C ALA A 110 16.53 -7.11 1.42
N ALA A 111 15.67 -6.60 2.30
CA ALA A 111 16.02 -6.34 3.70
C ALA A 111 16.18 -7.61 4.55
N VAL A 112 15.56 -8.73 4.16
CA VAL A 112 15.43 -9.92 5.03
C VAL A 112 16.16 -11.15 4.45
N GLY A 113 16.62 -11.09 3.19
CA GLY A 113 17.39 -12.17 2.54
C GLY A 113 16.59 -13.45 2.24
N PHE A 114 15.29 -13.45 2.54
CA PHE A 114 14.33 -14.50 2.18
C PHE A 114 12.94 -13.90 2.00
N ASP A 115 12.08 -14.59 1.27
CA ASP A 115 10.70 -14.14 1.02
C ASP A 115 9.83 -14.32 2.28
N ILE A 116 9.43 -13.20 2.87
CA ILE A 116 8.65 -13.11 4.12
C ILE A 116 7.32 -13.87 4.06
N ARG A 117 6.77 -14.11 2.86
CA ARG A 117 5.51 -14.86 2.69
C ARG A 117 5.62 -16.27 3.27
N TYR A 118 6.79 -16.91 3.13
CA TYR A 118 7.01 -18.26 3.67
C TYR A 118 7.09 -18.29 5.20
N LEU A 119 7.59 -17.21 5.82
CA LEU A 119 7.67 -17.10 7.27
C LEU A 119 6.28 -16.93 7.90
N PHE A 120 5.43 -16.07 7.32
CA PHE A 120 4.03 -15.95 7.74
C PHE A 120 3.25 -17.25 7.56
N ALA A 121 3.41 -17.93 6.42
CA ALA A 121 2.79 -19.23 6.20
C ALA A 121 3.22 -20.25 7.26
N GLY A 122 4.50 -20.28 7.62
CA GLY A 122 5.03 -21.12 8.70
C GLY A 122 4.39 -20.85 10.05
N ILE A 123 4.30 -19.58 10.46
CA ILE A 123 3.69 -19.19 11.75
C ILE A 123 2.21 -19.57 11.80
N ILE A 124 1.45 -19.34 10.73
CA ILE A 124 0.03 -19.70 10.65
C ILE A 124 -0.14 -21.22 10.79
N ILE A 125 0.67 -22.02 10.09
CA ILE A 125 0.63 -23.48 10.17
C ILE A 125 0.93 -23.95 11.60
N VAL A 126 1.96 -23.42 12.25
CA VAL A 126 2.32 -23.77 13.64
C VAL A 126 1.19 -23.40 14.60
N GLY A 127 0.59 -22.21 14.44
CA GLY A 127 -0.54 -21.77 15.26
C GLY A 127 -1.78 -22.67 15.09
N LEU A 128 -2.12 -23.04 13.85
CA LEU A 128 -3.24 -23.93 13.55
C LEU A 128 -3.00 -25.36 14.08
N VAL A 129 -1.78 -25.88 13.95
CA VAL A 129 -1.40 -27.19 14.52
C VAL A 129 -1.47 -27.17 16.04
N GLY A 130 -0.97 -26.10 16.67
CA GLY A 130 -1.05 -25.90 18.13
C GLY A 130 -2.50 -25.86 18.61
N LEU A 131 -3.35 -25.08 17.93
CA LEU A 131 -4.78 -24.99 18.22
C LEU A 131 -5.49 -26.34 18.08
N TYR A 132 -5.18 -27.10 17.02
CA TYR A 132 -5.72 -28.44 16.78
C TYR A 132 -5.32 -29.43 17.89
N VAL A 133 -4.05 -29.44 18.29
CA VAL A 133 -3.57 -30.30 19.38
C VAL A 133 -4.20 -29.91 20.72
N TRP A 134 -4.35 -28.61 21.00
CA TRP A 134 -5.01 -28.12 22.21
C TRP A 134 -6.47 -28.56 22.28
N ARG A 135 -7.23 -28.41 21.18
CA ARG A 135 -8.63 -28.86 21.04
C ARG A 135 -8.82 -30.38 21.10
N ARG A 136 -7.77 -31.17 20.89
CA ARG A 136 -7.85 -32.64 21.09
C ARG A 136 -7.52 -33.07 22.51
N ARG A 137 -6.86 -32.21 23.29
CA ARG A 137 -6.44 -32.48 24.66
C ARG A 137 -7.42 -31.97 25.72
N HIS A 138 -8.37 -31.11 25.34
CA HIS A 138 -9.47 -30.58 26.15
C HIS A 138 -10.78 -30.80 25.40
#